data_AF-A0A1Q3BPK7-F1
#
_entry.id   AF-A0A1Q3BPK7-F1
#
_cell.length_a   1.000
_cell.length_b   1.000
_cell.length_c   1.000
_cell.angle_alpha   90.00
_cell.angle_beta   90.00
_cell.angle_gamma   90.00
#
_symmetry.space_group_name_H-M   'P 1'
#
loop_
_entity.id
_entity.type
_entity.pdbx_description
1 polymer ?
#
loop_
_entity_poly.entity_id
_entity_poly.type
_entity_poly.pdbx_seq_one_letter_code
_entity_poly.pdbx_strand_id
1 'polypeptide(L)'
;MPRTKNPNYTQGEGSSSTRRKKGARKNAESVELQQLFPHQGVRYPQAYYDRKILAGKILDFDFCTADNFPIVGWLNDLGLGPLFMINLPYYPDLIKEFYANFGFSTSVSLSTSINGIPIMMTYELFSSILNIPCDGTKAWSNRNWVEKNGFSSEECVHLLFGENAQLVNKMYSRNMRLNDRFLHRAVATHIILKSGGFDEVTHMEAFTMFHIITGRRINVPLLIINHMKAIHARENARLAYFNIITKILIHFGLNLDDEVHHALQSGDKLGKGTLGRMGFKKHKRL
;
A
#
# COMPACT_ATOMS: atom_id res chain seq x y z
N MET A 1 -22.79 -39.79 -66.55
CA MET A 1 -22.40 -40.52 -65.32
C MET A 1 -20.90 -40.34 -65.11
N PRO A 2 -20.36 -40.39 -63.87
CA PRO A 2 -20.99 -39.97 -62.61
C PRO A 2 -20.05 -39.12 -61.70
N ARG A 3 -20.64 -38.46 -60.69
CA ARG A 3 -20.06 -38.19 -59.34
C ARG A 3 -18.83 -37.25 -59.21
N THR A 4 -18.60 -36.48 -58.14
CA THR A 4 -19.38 -35.81 -57.06
C THR A 4 -18.39 -34.81 -56.39
N LYS A 5 -18.73 -33.89 -55.46
CA LYS A 5 -19.93 -33.64 -54.63
C LYS A 5 -19.96 -32.14 -54.26
N ASN A 6 -21.14 -31.52 -54.18
CA ASN A 6 -21.38 -30.32 -53.36
C ASN A 6 -22.87 -30.30 -52.94
N PRO A 7 -23.17 -30.39 -51.64
CA PRO A 7 -24.42 -29.88 -51.05
C PRO A 7 -24.10 -28.95 -49.85
N ASN A 8 -24.65 -27.73 -49.74
CA ASN A 8 -26.07 -27.38 -49.48
C ASN A 8 -26.55 -27.90 -48.09
N TYR A 9 -27.34 -27.20 -47.26
CA TYR A 9 -28.43 -26.25 -47.55
C TYR A 9 -28.89 -25.40 -46.32
N THR A 10 -29.42 -24.19 -46.60
CA THR A 10 -30.53 -23.40 -45.96
C THR A 10 -30.74 -23.14 -44.45
N GLN A 11 -31.39 -22.00 -44.21
CA GLN A 11 -32.09 -21.57 -42.99
C GLN A 11 -33.13 -22.57 -42.47
N GLY A 12 -33.38 -22.50 -41.16
CA GLY A 12 -34.65 -22.90 -40.54
C GLY A 12 -35.09 -21.81 -39.55
N GLU A 13 -36.38 -21.45 -39.55
CA GLU A 13 -36.95 -20.53 -38.57
C GLU A 13 -37.06 -21.19 -37.19
N GLY A 14 -36.87 -20.39 -36.13
CA GLY A 14 -36.90 -20.87 -34.74
C GLY A 14 -37.34 -19.77 -33.79
N SER A 15 -38.64 -19.53 -33.71
CA SER A 15 -39.24 -18.60 -32.75
C SER A 15 -39.18 -19.18 -31.33
N SER A 16 -38.51 -18.47 -30.41
CA SER A 16 -38.75 -18.67 -28.98
C SER A 16 -38.63 -17.35 -28.24
N SER A 17 -39.65 -17.03 -27.44
CA SER A 17 -39.73 -15.80 -26.68
C SER A 17 -39.00 -15.95 -25.34
N THR A 18 -38.06 -15.05 -25.05
CA THR A 18 -37.50 -14.92 -23.70
C THR A 18 -37.66 -13.50 -23.19
N ARG A 19 -38.49 -13.36 -22.14
CA ARG A 19 -38.80 -12.11 -21.46
C ARG A 19 -37.53 -11.32 -21.10
N ARG A 20 -37.39 -10.11 -21.66
CA ARG A 20 -36.53 -9.07 -21.06
C ARG A 20 -37.05 -8.72 -19.66
N LYS A 21 -36.46 -9.30 -18.61
CA LYS A 21 -36.58 -8.73 -17.25
C LYS A 21 -35.73 -7.46 -17.19
N LYS A 22 -36.37 -6.29 -17.33
CA LYS A 22 -35.81 -5.03 -16.84
C LYS A 22 -35.68 -5.12 -15.32
N GLY A 23 -34.48 -5.39 -14.81
CA GLY A 23 -34.16 -5.20 -13.40
C GLY A 23 -34.26 -3.71 -13.06
N ALA A 24 -35.14 -3.36 -12.13
CA ALA A 24 -35.35 -1.96 -11.75
C ALA A 24 -34.14 -1.41 -10.99
N ARG A 25 -33.71 -0.19 -11.31
CA ARG A 25 -32.87 0.60 -10.41
C ARG A 25 -33.70 1.00 -9.19
N LYS A 26 -33.41 0.35 -8.06
CA LYS A 26 -33.71 0.73 -6.68
C LYS A 26 -32.49 0.25 -5.86
N ASN A 27 -31.97 0.96 -4.87
CA ASN A 27 -32.20 2.34 -4.44
C ASN A 27 -30.83 2.96 -4.08
N ALA A 28 -30.80 4.23 -3.70
CA ALA A 28 -29.69 4.71 -2.87
C ALA A 28 -29.79 3.99 -1.52
N GLU A 29 -28.91 3.01 -1.29
CA GLU A 29 -28.76 2.41 0.03
C GLU A 29 -28.08 3.44 0.93
N SER A 30 -28.83 3.92 1.91
CA SER A 30 -28.30 4.54 3.11
C SER A 30 -27.24 3.60 3.69
N VAL A 31 -26.02 4.09 3.86
CA VAL A 31 -24.95 3.33 4.53
C VAL A 31 -25.42 3.03 5.95
N GLU A 32 -25.83 1.79 6.20
CA GLU A 32 -26.00 1.28 7.56
C GLU A 32 -24.68 1.51 8.31
N LEU A 33 -24.76 1.99 9.56
CA LEU A 33 -23.60 1.91 10.44
C LEU A 33 -23.23 0.42 10.53
N GLN A 34 -22.06 0.07 10.00
CA GLN A 34 -21.43 -1.20 10.36
C GLN A 34 -21.44 -1.28 11.88
N GLN A 35 -21.99 -2.37 12.42
CA GLN A 35 -22.12 -2.56 13.85
C GLN A 35 -20.74 -2.41 14.49
N LEU A 36 -20.56 -1.28 15.18
CA LEU A 36 -19.52 -1.14 16.20
C LEU A 36 -19.76 -2.31 17.16
N PHE A 37 -18.80 -3.22 17.30
CA PHE A 37 -18.96 -4.42 18.13
C PHE A 37 -18.61 -4.12 19.60
N PRO A 38 -19.58 -4.17 20.53
CA PRO A 38 -19.31 -4.46 21.93
C PRO A 38 -19.98 -5.80 22.31
N HIS A 39 -19.44 -6.92 21.82
CA HIS A 39 -20.06 -8.24 22.04
C HIS A 39 -19.09 -9.24 22.70
N GLN A 40 -19.36 -9.49 23.99
CA GLN A 40 -18.95 -10.69 24.74
C GLN A 40 -17.43 -10.99 24.79
N GLY A 41 -16.59 -9.96 24.89
CA GLY A 41 -15.13 -10.12 25.05
C GLY A 41 -14.40 -10.62 23.80
N VAL A 42 -15.10 -10.82 22.69
CA VAL A 42 -14.49 -11.15 21.39
C VAL A 42 -14.16 -9.84 20.66
N ARG A 43 -12.87 -9.54 20.58
CA ARG A 43 -12.35 -8.25 20.07
C ARG A 43 -12.50 -8.07 18.55
N TYR A 44 -12.50 -9.16 17.80
CA TYR A 44 -12.64 -9.16 16.33
C TYR A 44 -13.09 -10.54 15.83
N PRO A 45 -13.63 -10.67 14.61
CA PRO A 45 -14.09 -11.96 14.06
C PRO A 45 -12.96 -12.98 13.85
N GLN A 46 -13.31 -14.29 13.82
CA GLN A 46 -12.35 -15.39 13.62
C GLN A 46 -11.43 -15.18 12.40
N ALA A 47 -11.96 -14.59 11.31
CA ALA A 47 -11.23 -14.27 10.08
C ALA A 47 -10.06 -13.28 10.24
N TYR A 48 -9.83 -12.70 11.43
CA TYR A 48 -8.69 -11.85 11.75
C TYR A 48 -7.66 -12.51 12.68
N TYR A 49 -7.98 -13.61 13.37
CA TYR A 49 -7.03 -14.27 14.30
C TYR A 49 -5.79 -14.80 13.55
N ASP A 50 -6.01 -15.50 12.44
CA ASP A 50 -4.96 -16.13 11.62
C ASP A 50 -4.28 -15.19 10.63
N ARG A 51 -4.73 -13.92 10.53
CA ARG A 51 -4.11 -12.93 9.63
C ARG A 51 -2.74 -12.52 10.15
N LYS A 52 -1.71 -12.92 9.41
CA LYS A 52 -0.32 -12.58 9.71
C LYS A 52 -0.08 -11.08 9.55
N ILE A 53 0.48 -10.44 10.57
CA ILE A 53 0.93 -9.04 10.51
C ILE A 53 2.26 -8.97 9.74
N LEU A 54 2.43 -7.94 8.92
CA LEU A 54 3.67 -7.67 8.18
C LEU A 54 4.63 -6.84 9.04
N ALA A 55 5.85 -7.33 9.22
CA ALA A 55 6.93 -6.62 9.90
C ALA A 55 7.25 -5.29 9.20
N GLY A 56 6.85 -4.18 9.82
CA GLY A 56 7.27 -2.82 9.46
C GLY A 56 8.79 -2.65 9.60
N LYS A 57 9.30 -1.55 9.06
CA LYS A 57 10.73 -1.23 9.03
C LYS A 57 10.98 0.20 9.48
N ILE A 58 12.23 0.48 9.79
CA ILE A 58 12.76 1.81 10.11
C ILE A 58 13.89 2.08 9.12
N LEU A 59 13.95 3.25 8.50
CA LEU A 59 15.12 3.62 7.68
C LEU A 59 16.32 3.93 8.58
N ASP A 60 17.47 3.34 8.28
CA ASP A 60 18.71 3.62 8.99
C ASP A 60 19.35 4.89 8.40
N PHE A 61 18.86 6.06 8.82
CA PHE A 61 19.29 7.37 8.32
C PHE A 61 20.79 7.62 8.51
N ASP A 62 21.36 7.21 9.65
CA ASP A 62 22.79 7.35 9.93
C ASP A 62 23.62 6.52 8.93
N PHE A 63 23.23 5.25 8.72
CA PHE A 63 23.84 4.41 7.71
C PHE A 63 23.70 5.01 6.30
N CYS A 64 22.50 5.44 5.91
CA CYS A 64 22.26 5.99 4.57
C CYS A 64 23.07 7.27 4.32
N THR A 65 23.22 8.12 5.33
CA THR A 65 24.03 9.34 5.25
C THR A 65 25.52 8.99 5.14
N ALA A 66 26.04 8.12 6.02
CA ALA A 66 27.45 7.71 6.01
C ALA A 66 27.87 6.92 4.76
N ASP A 67 26.95 6.20 4.13
CA ASP A 67 27.17 5.49 2.87
C ASP A 67 26.82 6.32 1.61
N ASN A 68 26.50 7.62 1.75
CA ASN A 68 26.12 8.54 0.66
C ASN A 68 24.93 8.06 -0.20
N PHE A 69 23.93 7.42 0.40
CA PHE A 69 22.67 7.10 -0.28
C PHE A 69 21.81 8.37 -0.46
N PRO A 70 21.38 8.71 -1.69
CA PRO A 70 20.64 9.95 -1.97
C PRO A 70 19.23 9.96 -1.36
N ILE A 71 18.73 8.82 -0.88
CA ILE A 71 17.41 8.66 -0.27
C ILE A 71 17.17 9.65 0.88
N VAL A 72 18.20 10.01 1.66
CA VAL A 72 18.05 10.95 2.78
C VAL A 72 17.70 12.35 2.24
N GLY A 73 18.39 12.81 1.19
CA GLY A 73 18.05 14.06 0.50
C GLY A 73 16.63 14.02 -0.07
N TRP A 74 16.33 13.02 -0.91
CA TRP A 74 15.02 12.87 -1.54
C TRP A 74 13.83 12.84 -0.56
N LEU A 75 14.01 12.21 0.62
CA LEU A 75 12.98 12.19 1.66
C LEU A 75 12.88 13.51 2.41
N ASN A 76 14.00 14.22 2.63
CA ASN A 76 14.01 15.51 3.30
C ASN A 76 13.39 16.61 2.41
N ASP A 77 13.70 16.64 1.12
CA ASP A 77 13.16 17.59 0.14
C ASP A 77 11.62 17.50 0.03
N LEU A 78 11.06 16.30 0.26
CA LEU A 78 9.63 16.06 0.30
C LEU A 78 9.01 16.15 1.71
N GLY A 79 9.80 16.34 2.77
CA GLY A 79 9.33 16.36 4.16
C GLY A 79 8.84 15.00 4.67
N LEU A 80 9.28 13.90 4.06
CA LEU A 80 8.85 12.54 4.38
C LEU A 80 9.68 11.87 5.49
N GLY A 81 10.81 12.45 5.88
CA GLY A 81 11.70 11.91 6.92
C GLY A 81 10.98 11.32 8.16
N PRO A 82 10.05 12.06 8.81
CA PRO A 82 9.34 11.60 10.00
C PRO A 82 8.57 10.27 9.83
N LEU A 83 8.07 9.94 8.63
CA LEU A 83 7.41 8.66 8.35
C LEU A 83 8.40 7.48 8.39
N PHE A 84 9.61 7.69 7.88
CA PHE A 84 10.64 6.65 7.80
C PHE A 84 11.40 6.44 9.11
N MET A 85 11.20 7.34 10.08
CA MET A 85 11.78 7.28 11.43
C MET A 85 10.82 6.71 12.50
N ILE A 86 9.59 6.30 12.16
CA ILE A 86 8.62 5.80 13.16
C ILE A 86 9.07 4.45 13.73
N ASN A 87 9.77 4.54 14.87
CA ASN A 87 10.18 3.43 15.71
C ASN A 87 9.24 3.32 16.92
N LEU A 88 8.16 2.57 16.76
CA LEU A 88 7.19 2.28 17.82
C LEU A 88 6.97 0.77 17.91
N PRO A 89 6.67 0.21 19.10
CA PRO A 89 6.26 -1.18 19.24
C PRO A 89 4.94 -1.42 18.50
N TYR A 90 4.56 -2.69 18.36
CA TYR A 90 3.29 -3.05 17.74
C TYR A 90 2.49 -4.04 18.57
N TYR A 91 1.17 -3.85 18.53
CA TYR A 91 0.20 -4.51 19.39
C TYR A 91 -0.70 -5.41 18.55
N PRO A 92 -0.46 -6.73 18.47
CA PRO A 92 -1.08 -7.60 17.46
C PRO A 92 -2.61 -7.57 17.43
N ASP A 93 -3.23 -7.56 18.61
CA ASP A 93 -4.67 -7.71 18.73
C ASP A 93 -5.39 -6.37 18.50
N LEU A 94 -4.78 -5.26 18.94
CA LEU A 94 -5.18 -3.90 18.56
C LEU A 94 -5.13 -3.66 17.04
N ILE A 95 -4.12 -4.20 16.33
CA ILE A 95 -4.03 -4.10 14.86
C ILE A 95 -5.12 -4.91 14.17
N LYS A 96 -5.45 -6.09 14.71
CA LYS A 96 -6.55 -6.92 14.18
C LYS A 96 -7.90 -6.24 14.42
N GLU A 97 -8.14 -5.68 15.59
CA GLU A 97 -9.33 -4.87 15.90
C GLU A 97 -9.44 -3.66 14.97
N PHE A 98 -8.34 -2.91 14.80
CA PHE A 98 -8.26 -1.74 13.91
C PHE A 98 -8.74 -2.07 12.50
N TYR A 99 -8.29 -3.21 11.95
CA TYR A 99 -8.65 -3.67 10.61
C TYR A 99 -10.02 -4.35 10.51
N ALA A 100 -10.48 -5.00 11.58
CA ALA A 100 -11.81 -5.60 11.67
C ALA A 100 -12.91 -4.52 11.69
N ASN A 101 -12.66 -3.42 12.40
CA ASN A 101 -13.56 -2.27 12.51
C ASN A 101 -13.27 -1.18 11.47
N PHE A 102 -12.38 -1.43 10.50
CA PHE A 102 -11.94 -0.44 9.52
C PHE A 102 -13.06 -0.06 8.54
N GLY A 103 -13.39 1.22 8.50
CA GLY A 103 -14.33 1.83 7.57
C GLY A 103 -13.78 3.10 6.93
N PHE A 104 -14.58 3.68 6.04
CA PHE A 104 -14.30 4.96 5.38
C PHE A 104 -15.57 5.49 4.73
N SER A 105 -15.65 6.80 4.51
CA SER A 105 -16.76 7.46 3.83
C SER A 105 -16.26 8.53 2.85
N THR A 106 -17.16 9.35 2.33
CA THR A 106 -16.81 10.53 1.51
C THR A 106 -16.18 11.66 2.33
N SER A 107 -16.61 11.84 3.58
CA SER A 107 -16.11 12.87 4.49
C SER A 107 -14.99 12.39 5.42
N VAL A 108 -14.88 11.07 5.64
CA VAL A 108 -13.95 10.46 6.59
C VAL A 108 -13.02 9.51 5.82
N SER A 109 -11.73 9.86 5.78
CA SER A 109 -10.74 9.12 5.00
C SER A 109 -10.46 7.73 5.56
N LEU A 110 -10.53 7.60 6.89
CA LEU A 110 -10.37 6.38 7.68
C LEU A 110 -11.21 6.49 8.96
N SER A 111 -12.03 5.47 9.23
CA SER A 111 -12.71 5.26 10.51
C SER A 111 -12.37 3.90 11.10
N THR A 112 -12.34 3.78 12.42
CA THR A 112 -12.30 2.50 13.13
C THR A 112 -12.85 2.67 14.55
N SER A 113 -12.92 1.59 15.32
CA SER A 113 -13.16 1.64 16.76
C SER A 113 -12.26 0.64 17.46
N ILE A 114 -11.73 1.04 18.61
CA ILE A 114 -10.81 0.24 19.42
C ILE A 114 -11.27 0.29 20.87
N ASN A 115 -11.52 -0.85 21.50
CA ASN A 115 -12.08 -0.95 22.85
C ASN A 115 -13.36 -0.09 23.02
N GLY A 116 -14.16 0.03 21.96
CA GLY A 116 -15.35 0.87 21.90
C GLY A 116 -15.11 2.37 21.66
N ILE A 117 -13.86 2.84 21.67
CA ILE A 117 -13.50 4.24 21.40
C ILE A 117 -13.51 4.48 19.87
N PRO A 118 -14.37 5.38 19.34
CA PRO A 118 -14.40 5.67 17.91
C PRO A 118 -13.20 6.54 17.49
N ILE A 119 -12.53 6.13 16.41
CA ILE A 119 -11.40 6.84 15.80
C ILE A 119 -11.81 7.26 14.39
N MET A 120 -11.81 8.56 14.12
CA MET A 120 -12.26 9.15 12.85
C MET A 120 -11.20 10.14 12.36
N MET A 121 -10.71 9.98 11.13
CA MET A 121 -9.64 10.84 10.58
C MET A 121 -9.86 11.23 9.12
N THR A 122 -9.52 12.46 8.78
CA THR A 122 -9.28 12.91 7.41
C THR A 122 -7.81 12.68 7.02
N TYR A 123 -7.47 12.84 5.74
CA TYR A 123 -6.08 12.79 5.28
C TYR A 123 -5.20 13.83 5.99
N GLU A 124 -5.73 15.02 6.29
CA GLU A 124 -5.03 16.12 6.94
C GLU A 124 -4.69 15.80 8.40
N LEU A 125 -5.65 15.26 9.18
CA LEU A 125 -5.39 14.81 10.55
C LEU A 125 -4.38 13.66 10.58
N PHE A 126 -4.55 12.67 9.70
CA PHE A 126 -3.61 11.57 9.56
C PHE A 126 -2.19 12.04 9.19
N SER A 127 -2.08 13.03 8.31
CA SER A 127 -0.81 13.67 7.94
C SER A 127 -0.14 14.40 9.12
N SER A 128 -0.94 15.08 9.95
CA SER A 128 -0.49 15.75 11.17
C SER A 128 0.06 14.75 12.19
N ILE A 129 -0.66 13.65 12.44
CA ILE A 129 -0.20 12.55 13.32
C ILE A 129 1.12 11.96 12.81
N LEU A 130 1.27 11.77 11.49
CA LEU A 130 2.51 11.28 10.89
C LEU A 130 3.64 12.32 10.89
N ASN A 131 3.34 13.61 11.04
CA ASN A 131 4.24 14.75 10.82
C ASN A 131 4.85 14.75 9.41
N ILE A 132 4.01 14.58 8.38
CA ILE A 132 4.39 14.69 6.97
C ILE A 132 3.43 15.62 6.21
N PRO A 133 3.74 16.04 4.98
CA PRO A 133 2.84 16.88 4.16
C PRO A 133 1.65 16.14 3.54
N CYS A 134 0.52 16.85 3.39
CA CYS A 134 -0.73 16.36 2.79
C CYS A 134 -1.05 17.03 1.43
N ASP A 135 -0.03 17.24 0.59
CA ASP A 135 -0.14 18.01 -0.65
C ASP A 135 0.28 17.21 -1.89
N GLY A 136 0.37 17.88 -3.04
CA GLY A 136 0.79 17.26 -4.30
C GLY A 136 -0.25 16.31 -4.90
N THR A 137 0.24 15.30 -5.62
CA THR A 137 -0.64 14.42 -6.40
C THR A 137 -1.44 13.43 -5.53
N LYS A 138 -2.76 13.37 -5.76
CA LYS A 138 -3.72 12.44 -5.12
C LYS A 138 -4.02 11.20 -5.99
N ALA A 139 -3.17 10.96 -6.99
CA ALA A 139 -3.19 9.84 -7.93
C ALA A 139 -3.10 8.47 -7.23
N TRP A 140 -3.98 7.53 -7.59
CA TRP A 140 -3.98 6.16 -7.07
C TRP A 140 -4.57 5.17 -8.08
N SER A 141 -3.98 3.96 -8.16
CA SER A 141 -4.50 2.83 -8.93
C SER A 141 -4.06 1.51 -8.30
N ASN A 142 -4.95 0.51 -8.26
CA ASN A 142 -4.64 -0.83 -7.76
C ASN A 142 -4.21 -1.82 -8.86
N ARG A 143 -4.20 -1.42 -10.14
CA ARG A 143 -4.02 -2.34 -11.28
C ARG A 143 -3.11 -1.76 -12.36
N ASN A 144 -3.50 -0.63 -12.92
CA ASN A 144 -2.83 0.00 -14.06
C ASN A 144 -1.93 1.15 -13.61
N TRP A 145 -1.18 1.76 -14.54
CA TRP A 145 -0.59 3.08 -14.32
C TRP A 145 -1.65 4.11 -13.93
N VAL A 146 -1.24 5.21 -13.29
CA VAL A 146 -2.15 6.32 -13.02
C VAL A 146 -2.10 7.30 -14.18
N GLU A 147 -3.27 7.55 -14.78
CA GLU A 147 -3.45 8.58 -15.80
C GLU A 147 -3.62 9.94 -15.11
N LYS A 148 -2.63 10.84 -15.27
CA LYS A 148 -2.71 12.21 -14.77
C LYS A 148 -1.77 13.14 -15.55
N ASN A 149 -2.24 14.36 -15.82
CA ASN A 149 -1.43 15.46 -16.32
C ASN A 149 -0.12 15.62 -15.52
N GLY A 150 1.01 15.71 -16.22
CA GLY A 150 2.34 15.84 -15.61
C GLY A 150 2.98 14.52 -15.14
N PHE A 151 2.47 13.37 -15.59
CA PHE A 151 3.10 12.06 -15.41
C PHE A 151 3.03 11.23 -16.70
N SER A 152 4.16 10.71 -17.17
CA SER A 152 4.25 9.68 -18.21
C SER A 152 4.81 8.40 -17.61
N SER A 153 4.23 7.26 -17.97
CA SER A 153 4.76 5.95 -17.60
C SER A 153 6.06 5.64 -18.34
N GLU A 154 6.27 6.14 -19.56
CA GLU A 154 7.55 6.03 -20.27
C GLU A 154 8.66 6.82 -19.56
N GLU A 155 8.43 8.09 -19.20
CA GLU A 155 9.38 8.90 -18.41
C GLU A 155 9.76 8.21 -17.10
N CYS A 156 8.76 7.62 -16.43
CA CYS A 156 8.95 6.86 -15.19
C CYS A 156 9.82 5.61 -15.39
N VAL A 157 9.56 4.85 -16.45
CA VAL A 157 10.35 3.65 -16.78
C VAL A 157 11.77 4.04 -17.20
N HIS A 158 11.96 5.06 -18.03
CA HIS A 158 13.28 5.52 -18.44
C HIS A 158 14.12 6.03 -17.26
N LEU A 159 13.52 6.75 -16.31
CA LEU A 159 14.22 7.23 -15.10
C LEU A 159 14.72 6.08 -14.20
N LEU A 160 13.92 5.03 -14.06
CA LEU A 160 14.15 3.93 -13.12
C LEU A 160 14.97 2.76 -13.70
N PHE A 161 14.88 2.54 -15.02
CA PHE A 161 15.45 1.38 -15.70
C PHE A 161 16.38 1.74 -16.88
N GLY A 162 16.52 3.03 -17.21
CA GLY A 162 17.38 3.54 -18.27
C GLY A 162 16.62 3.93 -19.55
N GLU A 163 17.20 4.85 -20.34
CA GLU A 163 16.56 5.51 -21.49
C GLU A 163 16.06 4.58 -22.61
N ASN A 164 16.59 3.35 -22.69
CA ASN A 164 16.19 2.35 -23.67
C ASN A 164 15.18 1.32 -23.11
N ALA A 165 14.72 1.49 -21.87
CA ALA A 165 13.84 0.54 -21.20
C ALA A 165 12.40 0.63 -21.74
N GLN A 166 11.89 -0.49 -22.25
CA GLN A 166 10.53 -0.56 -22.80
C GLN A 166 9.47 -0.57 -21.71
N LEU A 167 8.30 0.03 -21.99
CA LEU A 167 7.12 -0.04 -21.12
C LEU A 167 6.57 -1.48 -21.11
N VAL A 168 6.97 -2.27 -20.12
CA VAL A 168 6.59 -3.68 -19.97
C VAL A 168 5.61 -3.89 -18.82
N ASN A 169 4.70 -4.86 -18.97
CA ASN A 169 3.70 -5.23 -17.95
C ASN A 169 4.30 -5.70 -16.60
N LYS A 170 5.58 -6.08 -16.57
CA LYS A 170 6.29 -6.52 -15.35
C LYS A 170 7.65 -5.84 -15.26
N MET A 171 7.80 -5.00 -14.24
CA MET A 171 9.05 -4.32 -13.93
C MET A 171 9.79 -5.08 -12.83
N TYR A 172 11.12 -5.20 -12.94
CA TYR A 172 11.92 -5.98 -11.98
C TYR A 172 13.01 -5.14 -11.30
N SER A 173 13.05 -5.16 -9.98
CA SER A 173 13.98 -4.35 -9.17
C SER A 173 15.45 -4.72 -9.40
N ARG A 174 15.74 -5.91 -9.93
CA ARG A 174 17.10 -6.31 -10.34
C ARG A 174 17.66 -5.53 -11.54
N ASN A 175 16.79 -4.85 -12.30
CA ASN A 175 17.17 -4.02 -13.45
C ASN A 175 17.39 -2.53 -13.06
N MET A 176 17.14 -2.17 -11.80
CA MET A 176 17.39 -0.83 -11.27
C MET A 176 18.84 -0.65 -10.81
N ARG A 177 19.33 0.60 -10.81
CA ARG A 177 20.59 0.97 -10.13
C ARG A 177 20.47 0.74 -8.61
N LEU A 178 21.60 0.63 -7.91
CA LEU A 178 21.64 0.36 -6.47
C LEU A 178 20.76 1.32 -5.63
N ASN A 179 20.87 2.63 -5.87
CA ASN A 179 20.15 3.66 -5.12
C ASN A 179 18.63 3.56 -5.34
N ASP A 180 18.21 3.39 -6.60
CA ASP A 180 16.80 3.25 -6.98
C ASP A 180 16.23 1.95 -6.42
N ARG A 181 16.99 0.84 -6.47
CA ARG A 181 16.61 -0.44 -5.87
C ARG A 181 16.51 -0.37 -4.34
N PHE A 182 17.31 0.47 -3.69
CA PHE A 182 17.22 0.70 -2.24
C PHE A 182 16.01 1.57 -1.89
N LEU A 183 15.73 2.62 -2.67
CA LEU A 183 14.50 3.41 -2.57
C LEU A 183 13.25 2.54 -2.79
N HIS A 184 13.27 1.61 -3.74
CA HIS A 184 12.19 0.64 -3.96
C HIS A 184 11.88 -0.13 -2.68
N ARG A 185 12.90 -0.64 -1.97
CA ARG A 185 12.71 -1.30 -0.68
C ARG A 185 12.11 -0.37 0.37
N ALA A 186 12.52 0.90 0.41
CA ALA A 186 11.99 1.88 1.35
C ALA A 186 10.51 2.17 1.08
N VAL A 187 10.14 2.49 -0.17
CA VAL A 187 8.75 2.70 -0.62
C VAL A 187 7.88 1.47 -0.31
N ALA A 188 8.37 0.27 -0.66
CA ALA A 188 7.66 -0.99 -0.48
C ALA A 188 7.59 -1.48 1.00
N THR A 189 8.18 -0.75 1.96
CA THR A 189 8.16 -1.08 3.39
C THR A 189 7.60 0.03 4.29
N HIS A 190 7.43 1.25 3.79
CA HIS A 190 6.90 2.39 4.55
C HIS A 190 5.66 3.06 3.92
N ILE A 191 5.55 3.10 2.58
CA ILE A 191 4.45 3.79 1.88
C ILE A 191 3.44 2.78 1.30
N ILE A 192 3.90 1.79 0.54
CA ILE A 192 3.06 0.77 -0.11
C ILE A 192 3.55 -0.60 0.37
N LEU A 193 3.07 -1.04 1.54
CA LEU A 193 3.67 -2.16 2.27
C LEU A 193 3.46 -3.51 1.59
N LYS A 194 4.52 -4.03 0.96
CA LYS A 194 4.46 -5.26 0.17
C LYS A 194 4.58 -6.51 1.06
N SER A 195 3.60 -7.41 0.94
CA SER A 195 3.54 -8.67 1.69
C SER A 195 4.30 -9.84 1.03
N GLY A 196 4.72 -9.69 -0.22
CA GLY A 196 5.42 -10.69 -1.02
C GLY A 196 6.85 -10.30 -1.40
N GLY A 197 7.42 -10.97 -2.40
CA GLY A 197 8.78 -10.72 -2.90
C GLY A 197 8.98 -9.30 -3.46
N PHE A 198 10.18 -8.76 -3.26
CA PHE A 198 10.59 -7.42 -3.70
C PHE A 198 11.29 -7.43 -5.07
N ASP A 199 11.18 -8.51 -5.83
CA ASP A 199 11.83 -8.64 -7.14
C ASP A 199 11.00 -7.97 -8.24
N GLU A 200 9.68 -7.99 -8.14
CA GLU A 200 8.75 -7.24 -8.99
C GLU A 200 8.46 -5.86 -8.39
N VAL A 201 8.31 -4.85 -9.26
CA VAL A 201 8.00 -3.46 -8.92
C VAL A 201 6.59 -3.16 -9.44
N THR A 202 5.69 -2.68 -8.58
CA THR A 202 4.32 -2.34 -9.01
C THR A 202 4.25 -0.96 -9.66
N HIS A 203 3.22 -0.69 -10.47
CA HIS A 203 2.99 0.63 -11.07
C HIS A 203 2.94 1.76 -10.02
N MET A 204 2.31 1.52 -8.86
CA MET A 204 2.26 2.51 -7.77
C MET A 204 3.60 2.66 -7.02
N GLU A 205 4.38 1.58 -6.86
CA GLU A 205 5.75 1.68 -6.33
C GLU A 205 6.61 2.54 -7.25
N ALA A 206 6.63 2.26 -8.56
CA ALA A 206 7.37 3.03 -9.55
C ALA A 206 6.91 4.50 -9.63
N PHE A 207 5.60 4.74 -9.65
CA PHE A 207 5.00 6.09 -9.60
C PHE A 207 5.45 6.87 -8.35
N THR A 208 5.48 6.22 -7.19
CA THR A 208 5.91 6.84 -5.93
C THR A 208 7.41 7.13 -5.94
N MET A 209 8.22 6.20 -6.44
CA MET A 209 9.67 6.39 -6.60
C MET A 209 9.99 7.54 -7.56
N PHE A 210 9.29 7.66 -8.68
CA PHE A 210 9.44 8.75 -9.64
C PHE A 210 9.23 10.11 -8.97
N HIS A 211 8.18 10.26 -8.17
CA HIS A 211 7.90 11.51 -7.45
C HIS A 211 8.99 11.82 -6.41
N ILE A 212 9.49 10.81 -5.70
CA ILE A 212 10.59 10.95 -4.73
C ILE A 212 11.90 11.37 -5.41
N ILE A 213 12.31 10.71 -6.50
CA ILE A 213 13.56 10.99 -7.23
C ILE A 213 13.51 12.36 -7.92
N THR A 214 12.34 12.77 -8.44
CA THR A 214 12.16 14.04 -9.18
C THR A 214 11.75 15.22 -8.31
N GLY A 215 11.63 15.05 -6.98
CA GLY A 215 11.18 16.08 -6.05
C GLY A 215 9.73 16.55 -6.27
N ARG A 216 8.92 15.82 -7.06
CA ARG A 216 7.53 16.17 -7.36
C ARG A 216 6.62 15.82 -6.17
N ARG A 217 5.84 16.78 -5.68
CA ARG A 217 4.95 16.63 -4.51
C ARG A 217 3.93 15.49 -4.72
N ILE A 218 3.82 14.60 -3.74
CA ILE A 218 2.93 13.42 -3.75
C ILE A 218 2.26 13.22 -2.39
N ASN A 219 0.96 12.95 -2.40
CA ASN A 219 0.17 12.85 -1.17
C ASN A 219 0.33 11.45 -0.53
N VAL A 220 1.45 11.25 0.16
CA VAL A 220 1.78 10.02 0.88
C VAL A 220 0.70 9.61 1.92
N PRO A 221 0.07 10.53 2.69
CA PRO A 221 -1.07 10.20 3.55
C PRO A 221 -2.19 9.45 2.81
N LEU A 222 -2.55 9.92 1.61
CA LEU A 222 -3.58 9.30 0.77
C LEU A 222 -3.16 7.96 0.19
N LEU A 223 -1.88 7.80 -0.21
CA LEU A 223 -1.37 6.50 -0.67
C LEU A 223 -1.48 5.42 0.42
N ILE A 224 -1.09 5.77 1.65
CA ILE A 224 -1.12 4.85 2.80
C ILE A 224 -2.56 4.44 3.12
N ILE A 225 -3.48 5.39 3.24
CA ILE A 225 -4.90 5.10 3.53
C ILE A 225 -5.56 4.30 2.40
N ASN A 226 -5.27 4.60 1.13
CA ASN A 226 -5.80 3.81 0.02
C ASN A 226 -5.21 2.39 -0.05
N HIS A 227 -3.97 2.20 0.37
CA HIS A 227 -3.40 0.87 0.53
C HIS A 227 -3.99 0.12 1.75
N MET A 228 -4.28 0.80 2.86
CA MET A 228 -5.04 0.22 3.99
C MET A 228 -6.43 -0.28 3.53
N LYS A 229 -7.16 0.49 2.72
CA LYS A 229 -8.42 0.07 2.08
C LYS A 229 -8.23 -1.19 1.22
N ALA A 230 -7.15 -1.25 0.43
CA ALA A 230 -6.82 -2.40 -0.41
C ALA A 230 -6.41 -3.66 0.40
N ILE A 231 -5.88 -3.50 1.61
CA ILE A 231 -5.61 -4.60 2.56
C ILE A 231 -6.92 -5.08 3.18
N HIS A 232 -7.76 -4.19 3.69
CA HIS A 232 -9.03 -4.52 4.33
C HIS A 232 -9.95 -5.29 3.36
N ALA A 233 -10.06 -4.84 2.10
CA ALA A 233 -10.87 -5.47 1.06
C ALA A 233 -10.40 -6.88 0.60
N ARG A 234 -9.39 -7.48 1.24
CA ARG A 234 -8.82 -8.79 0.89
C ARG A 234 -8.81 -9.71 2.11
N GLU A 235 -9.58 -10.79 2.04
CA GLU A 235 -9.79 -11.75 3.14
C GLU A 235 -8.50 -12.33 3.73
N ASN A 236 -7.51 -12.63 2.87
CA ASN A 236 -6.25 -13.28 3.25
C ASN A 236 -5.04 -12.32 3.16
N ALA A 237 -5.25 -11.01 3.16
CA ALA A 237 -4.14 -10.05 3.18
C ALA A 237 -3.45 -10.01 4.54
N ARG A 238 -2.12 -9.85 4.51
CA ARG A 238 -1.34 -9.53 5.70
C ARG A 238 -1.68 -8.11 6.17
N LEU A 239 -1.98 -7.95 7.44
CA LEU A 239 -2.22 -6.63 8.04
C LEU A 239 -0.88 -5.86 8.08
N ALA A 240 -0.91 -4.54 7.91
CA ALA A 240 0.28 -3.72 7.73
C ALA A 240 0.22 -2.42 8.55
N TYR A 241 1.20 -1.54 8.37
CA TYR A 241 1.24 -0.18 8.94
C TYR A 241 1.18 -0.10 10.47
N PHE A 242 1.63 -1.12 11.18
CA PHE A 242 1.44 -1.17 12.63
C PHE A 242 2.09 -0.03 13.41
N ASN A 243 3.19 0.54 12.92
CA ASN A 243 3.91 1.62 13.59
C ASN A 243 3.15 2.94 13.41
N ILE A 244 2.50 3.11 12.27
CA ILE A 244 1.51 4.16 12.02
C ILE A 244 0.26 3.94 12.87
N ILE A 245 -0.29 2.72 12.94
CA ILE A 245 -1.45 2.39 13.79
C ILE A 245 -1.15 2.73 15.23
N THR A 246 -0.03 2.26 15.79
CA THR A 246 0.39 2.59 17.16
C THR A 246 0.50 4.11 17.37
N LYS A 247 1.04 4.85 16.39
CA LYS A 247 1.10 6.33 16.45
C LYS A 247 -0.30 6.97 16.47
N ILE A 248 -1.27 6.41 15.75
CA ILE A 248 -2.69 6.81 15.83
C ILE A 248 -3.25 6.52 17.22
N LEU A 249 -3.06 5.31 17.76
CA LEU A 249 -3.62 4.93 19.06
C LEU A 249 -3.11 5.84 20.19
N ILE A 250 -1.82 6.15 20.19
CA ILE A 250 -1.21 7.12 21.12
C ILE A 250 -1.83 8.51 20.95
N HIS A 251 -2.04 8.99 19.71
CA HIS A 251 -2.66 10.30 19.47
C HIS A 251 -4.09 10.40 19.98
N PHE A 252 -4.87 9.32 19.90
CA PHE A 252 -6.23 9.25 20.44
C PHE A 252 -6.28 8.91 21.95
N GLY A 253 -5.12 8.85 22.62
CA GLY A 253 -5.03 8.69 24.07
C GLY A 253 -5.44 7.30 24.58
N LEU A 254 -5.33 6.27 23.76
CA LEU A 254 -5.64 4.91 24.20
C LEU A 254 -4.57 4.39 25.17
N ASN A 255 -5.02 3.72 26.24
CA ASN A 255 -4.13 2.97 27.11
C ASN A 255 -3.58 1.75 26.36
N LEU A 256 -2.27 1.56 26.41
CA LEU A 256 -1.54 0.47 25.76
C LEU A 256 -0.70 -0.36 26.75
N ASP A 257 -0.77 -0.07 28.06
CA ASP A 257 0.13 -0.62 29.07
C ASP A 257 -0.13 -2.12 29.32
N ASP A 258 -1.41 -2.51 29.33
CA ASP A 258 -1.85 -3.91 29.52
C ASP A 258 -1.83 -4.74 28.21
N GLU A 259 -1.45 -4.13 27.08
CA GLU A 259 -1.56 -4.74 25.75
C GLU A 259 -0.26 -5.47 25.36
N VAL A 260 -0.41 -6.72 24.89
CA VAL A 260 0.71 -7.52 24.40
C VAL A 260 1.36 -6.83 23.20
N HIS A 261 2.67 -6.62 23.27
CA HIS A 261 3.40 -5.86 22.26
C HIS A 261 4.74 -6.48 21.88
N HIS A 262 5.22 -6.07 20.70
CA HIS A 262 6.52 -6.46 20.18
C HIS A 262 7.28 -5.22 19.72
N ALA A 263 8.47 -4.99 20.28
CA ALA A 263 9.37 -3.94 19.82
C ALA A 263 10.01 -4.30 18.47
N LEU A 264 10.29 -3.28 17.66
CA LEU A 264 11.05 -3.43 16.42
C LEU A 264 12.50 -3.86 16.73
N GLN A 265 13.00 -4.82 15.96
CA GLN A 265 14.31 -5.45 16.18
C GLN A 265 15.39 -4.81 15.29
N SER A 266 16.67 -5.07 15.59
CA SER A 266 17.78 -4.60 14.74
C SER A 266 17.70 -5.09 13.29
N GLY A 267 17.11 -6.26 13.05
CA GLY A 267 16.81 -6.80 11.71
C GLY A 267 15.66 -6.10 10.96
N ASP A 268 14.93 -5.21 11.63
CA ASP A 268 13.88 -4.36 11.03
C ASP A 268 14.42 -3.02 10.52
N LYS A 269 15.69 -2.71 10.77
CA LYS A 269 16.36 -1.57 10.12
C LYS A 269 16.60 -1.81 8.63
N LEU A 270 16.19 -0.85 7.82
CA LEU A 270 16.50 -0.75 6.39
C LEU A 270 17.85 -0.03 6.23
N GLY A 271 18.93 -0.80 6.20
CA GLY A 271 20.30 -0.28 6.09
C GLY A 271 21.28 -1.35 5.60
N LYS A 272 22.47 -1.42 6.20
CA LYS A 272 23.54 -2.38 5.85
C LYS A 272 23.05 -3.84 5.72
N GLY A 273 22.19 -4.31 6.63
CA GLY A 273 21.61 -5.66 6.58
C GLY A 273 20.64 -5.88 5.40
N THR A 274 20.05 -4.82 4.86
CA THR A 274 19.24 -4.88 3.63
C THR A 274 20.12 -5.01 2.40
N LEU A 275 21.23 -4.27 2.33
CA LEU A 275 22.18 -4.38 1.22
C LEU A 275 22.74 -5.81 1.08
N GLY A 276 23.14 -6.42 2.21
CA GLY A 276 23.58 -7.82 2.23
C GLY A 276 22.52 -8.78 1.66
N ARG A 277 21.25 -8.61 2.05
CA ARG A 277 20.10 -9.40 1.52
C ARG A 277 19.77 -9.08 0.06
N MET A 278 20.19 -7.92 -0.46
CA MET A 278 20.05 -7.55 -1.88
C MET A 278 21.20 -8.06 -2.75
N GLY A 279 22.22 -8.68 -2.16
CA GLY A 279 23.42 -9.20 -2.84
C GLY A 279 24.61 -8.24 -2.83
N PHE A 280 24.48 -7.04 -2.25
CA PHE A 280 25.55 -6.04 -2.23
C PHE A 280 26.41 -6.17 -0.97
N LYS A 281 27.71 -6.39 -1.18
CA LYS A 281 28.74 -6.38 -0.14
C LYS A 281 29.75 -5.28 -0.48
N LYS A 282 30.05 -4.39 0.46
CA LYS A 282 31.22 -3.51 0.35
C LYS A 282 32.47 -4.39 0.37
N HIS A 283 33.26 -4.38 -0.70
CA HIS A 283 34.63 -4.86 -0.64
C HIS A 283 35.41 -3.96 0.33
N LYS A 284 36.21 -4.55 1.22
CA LYS A 284 37.22 -3.78 1.93
C LYS A 284 38.18 -3.21 0.87
N ARG A 285 38.36 -1.89 0.85
CA ARG A 285 39.57 -1.33 0.25
C ARG A 285 40.73 -1.80 1.14
N LEU A 286 41.70 -2.45 0.51
CA LEU A 286 43.00 -2.74 1.11
C LEU A 286 43.81 -1.44 1.22
#